data_AF-A0A0N5B6D2-F1
#
_entry.id   AF-A0A0N5B6D2-F1
#
_cell.length_a   1.000
_cell.length_b   1.000
_cell.length_c   1.000
_cell.angle_alpha   90.00
_cell.angle_beta   90.00
_cell.angle_gamma   90.00
#
_symmetry.space_group_name_H-M   'P 1'
#
loop_
_entity.id
_entity.type
_entity.pdbx_description
1 polymer ?
#
loop_
_entity_poly.entity_id
_entity_poly.type
_entity_poly.pdbx_seq_one_letter_code
_entity_poly.pdbx_strand_id
1 'polypeptide(L)'
;METLSLQNISESTENCVKIDFITSLPLEISKYILCYLSRPLIDNCRLVSKNWNNLIKSNSKSLPKRQYKKVRISSDSVFQIYVKERNMKSRQWTFEEKITTNDMNKNTRKRKHVWEEDVPNKYIANNDVELKTTSSSSNSTNTNEILNNNFIYKMEKHSNVYQDYFSHFINHSPYKTKKKKNKVPCDTFFDTLKKISQNSFVETLELEEISLNDEIVDRIIDALKKVTIGTLSISFVKLKYCTPSKFLSLFDRLNLNVTRGYRVNWARMATNGHFSITNIIHKLQLNERKINKHGTLEELDIGLLTDLNNDTIITKFDIKEVKMLLKGFLFLRIDGSNINFDILKEIIMEWNLGNKLPKTICLSNCPLTTDLNTLFKTIEFSKELGASIRKNGEVITLRSKNGSMLTLKIVEHSNFGDQLQIDTH
;
A
#
# COMPACT_ATOMS: atom_id res chain seq x y z
N MET A 1 59.88 -7.76 48.69
CA MET A 1 59.86 -6.30 48.56
C MET A 1 60.87 -5.93 47.50
N GLU A 2 60.43 -5.78 46.26
CA GLU A 2 61.16 -5.06 45.22
C GLU A 2 60.14 -4.18 44.51
N THR A 3 60.25 -2.89 44.73
CA THR A 3 59.44 -1.82 44.15
C THR A 3 59.90 -1.58 42.72
N LEU A 4 59.11 -2.02 41.74
CA LEU A 4 59.25 -1.60 40.35
C LEU A 4 58.70 -0.18 40.21
N SER A 5 59.63 0.77 40.11
CA SER A 5 59.38 2.19 39.84
C SER A 5 58.76 2.37 38.45
N LEU A 6 57.58 2.99 38.39
CA LEU A 6 57.02 3.57 37.18
C LEU A 6 57.97 4.65 36.65
N GLN A 7 58.72 4.32 35.61
CA GLN A 7 59.40 5.33 34.81
C GLN A 7 58.34 6.15 34.07
N ASN A 8 58.41 7.47 34.27
CA ASN A 8 57.69 8.48 33.52
C ASN A 8 57.89 8.26 32.02
N ILE A 9 56.84 7.79 31.35
CA ILE A 9 56.74 7.80 29.90
C ILE A 9 56.60 9.27 29.50
N SER A 10 57.69 9.82 28.99
CA SER A 10 57.72 11.09 28.28
C SER A 10 56.65 11.08 27.18
N GLU A 11 55.83 12.14 27.12
CA GLU A 11 54.95 12.46 25.99
C GLU A 11 55.81 12.71 24.74
N SER A 12 56.27 11.64 24.10
CA SER A 12 56.65 11.70 22.70
C SER A 12 55.34 11.77 21.91
N THR A 13 55.12 12.91 21.25
CA THR A 13 54.13 13.07 20.19
C THR A 13 54.32 11.97 19.13
N GLU A 14 53.66 10.83 19.35
CA GLU A 14 53.49 9.81 18.32
C GLU A 14 52.68 10.47 17.20
N ASN A 15 53.32 10.68 16.06
CA ASN A 15 52.65 10.93 14.79
C ASN A 15 51.76 9.72 14.52
N CYS A 16 50.55 9.72 15.07
CA CYS A 16 49.52 8.72 14.83
C CYS A 16 49.12 8.89 13.36
N VAL A 17 49.81 8.18 12.47
CA VAL A 17 49.43 8.06 11.07
C VAL A 17 48.05 7.44 11.07
N LYS A 18 47.01 8.27 10.88
CA LYS A 18 45.63 7.81 10.76
C LYS A 18 45.51 7.04 9.46
N ILE A 19 45.67 5.72 9.53
CA ILE A 19 45.52 4.82 8.40
C ILE A 19 44.01 4.70 8.07
N ASP A 20 43.64 4.92 6.81
CA ASP A 20 42.29 4.59 6.34
C ASP A 20 42.20 3.07 6.13
N PHE A 21 41.85 2.38 7.21
CA PHE A 21 41.73 0.92 7.21
C PHE A 21 40.73 0.42 6.18
N ILE A 22 39.64 1.15 5.91
CA ILE A 22 38.58 0.66 5.01
C ILE A 22 39.03 0.66 3.55
N THR A 23 39.88 1.60 3.13
CA THR A 23 40.47 1.56 1.78
C THR A 23 41.72 0.69 1.69
N SER A 24 42.40 0.44 2.81
CA SER A 24 43.62 -0.37 2.85
C SER A 24 43.33 -1.88 2.97
N LEU A 25 42.17 -2.26 3.50
CA LEU A 25 41.75 -3.65 3.66
C LEU A 25 41.23 -4.26 2.34
N PRO A 26 41.31 -5.60 2.18
CA PRO A 26 40.61 -6.33 1.14
C PRO A 26 39.12 -6.00 1.10
N LEU A 27 38.54 -5.94 -0.10
CA LEU A 27 37.18 -5.47 -0.32
C LEU A 27 36.13 -6.31 0.44
N GLU A 28 36.38 -7.60 0.60
CA GLU A 28 35.54 -8.52 1.36
C GLU A 28 35.47 -8.15 2.83
N ILE A 29 36.61 -7.76 3.43
CA ILE A 29 36.70 -7.37 4.84
C ILE A 29 36.05 -6.00 5.03
N SER A 30 36.35 -5.03 4.16
CA SER A 30 35.72 -3.70 4.21
C SER A 30 34.20 -3.78 4.07
N LYS A 31 33.71 -4.63 3.16
CA LYS A 31 32.29 -4.94 3.00
C LYS A 31 31.70 -5.59 4.25
N TYR A 32 32.39 -6.57 4.83
CA TYR A 32 31.95 -7.25 6.04
C TYR A 32 31.79 -6.26 7.21
N ILE A 33 32.76 -5.35 7.41
CA ILE A 33 32.66 -4.29 8.43
C ILE A 33 31.44 -3.41 8.19
N LEU A 34 31.23 -2.95 6.95
CA LEU A 34 30.09 -2.11 6.60
C LEU A 34 28.73 -2.82 6.82
N CYS A 35 28.67 -4.15 6.77
CA CYS A 35 27.44 -4.91 7.05
C CYS A 35 27.00 -4.84 8.52
N TYR A 36 27.91 -4.55 9.46
CA TYR A 36 27.58 -4.37 10.88
C TYR A 36 27.06 -2.97 11.22
N LEU A 37 27.17 -2.03 10.28
CA LEU A 37 26.70 -0.66 10.48
C LEU A 37 25.22 -0.53 10.14
N SER A 38 24.53 0.32 10.90
CA SER A 38 23.17 0.72 10.53
C SER A 38 23.19 1.53 9.22
N ARG A 39 22.10 1.46 8.44
CA ARG A 39 22.06 2.17 7.16
C ARG A 39 22.31 3.70 7.27
N PRO A 40 21.76 4.42 8.28
CA PRO A 40 22.10 5.83 8.45
C PRO A 40 23.60 6.09 8.62
N LEU A 41 24.33 5.22 9.34
CA LEU A 41 25.78 5.35 9.49
C LEU A 41 26.50 5.08 8.16
N ILE A 42 26.09 4.05 7.42
CA ILE A 42 26.62 3.78 6.07
C ILE A 42 26.41 4.98 5.15
N ASP A 43 25.26 5.64 5.21
CA ASP A 43 25.00 6.83 4.40
C ASP A 43 25.96 7.98 4.77
N ASN A 44 26.30 8.16 6.06
CA ASN A 44 27.33 9.10 6.51
C ASN A 44 28.73 8.70 6.04
N CYS A 45 29.05 7.40 6.05
CA CYS A 45 30.33 6.88 5.56
C CYS A 45 30.59 7.23 4.09
N ARG A 46 29.54 7.44 3.28
CA ARG A 46 29.68 7.89 1.89
C ARG A 46 30.23 9.32 1.76
N LEU A 47 30.15 10.11 2.82
CA LEU A 47 30.65 11.49 2.85
C LEU A 47 32.12 11.57 3.25
N VAL A 48 32.71 10.48 3.75
CA VAL A 48 34.10 10.43 4.21
C VAL A 48 35.09 10.64 3.07
N SER A 49 34.93 9.89 1.97
CA SER A 49 35.77 10.06 0.78
C SER A 49 35.12 9.49 -0.49
N LYS A 50 35.67 9.86 -1.66
CA LYS A 50 35.23 9.32 -2.96
C LYS A 50 35.37 7.78 -3.01
N ASN A 51 36.44 7.24 -2.43
CA ASN A 51 36.68 5.80 -2.40
C ASN A 51 35.63 5.07 -1.57
N TRP A 52 35.29 5.57 -0.38
CA TRP A 52 34.23 5.02 0.45
C TRP A 52 32.86 5.07 -0.25
N ASN A 53 32.53 6.18 -0.91
CA ASN A 53 31.30 6.29 -1.68
C ASN A 53 31.24 5.26 -2.82
N ASN A 54 32.34 5.05 -3.54
CA ASN A 54 32.42 4.06 -4.61
C ASN A 54 32.30 2.63 -4.08
N LEU A 55 33.02 2.30 -2.99
CA LEU A 55 32.93 1.01 -2.31
C LEU A 55 31.48 0.69 -1.90
N ILE A 56 30.81 1.65 -1.24
CA ILE A 56 29.42 1.49 -0.77
C ILE A 56 28.44 1.36 -1.95
N LYS A 57 28.62 2.14 -3.03
CA LYS A 57 27.77 2.07 -4.22
C LYS A 57 27.87 0.70 -4.90
N SER A 58 29.10 0.23 -5.12
CA SER A 58 29.36 -1.06 -5.76
C SER A 58 28.83 -2.25 -4.96
N ASN A 59 28.80 -2.12 -3.63
CA ASN A 59 28.33 -3.17 -2.72
C ASN A 59 26.91 -2.95 -2.17
N SER A 60 26.15 -2.02 -2.75
CA SER A 60 24.86 -1.58 -2.19
C SER A 60 23.82 -2.70 -1.99
N LYS A 61 23.87 -3.76 -2.81
CA LYS A 61 22.97 -4.93 -2.73
C LYS A 61 23.16 -5.80 -1.50
N SER A 62 24.40 -5.89 -0.99
CA SER A 62 24.75 -6.71 0.17
C SER A 62 24.72 -5.95 1.49
N LEU A 63 24.73 -4.62 1.42
CA LEU A 63 24.71 -3.77 2.60
C LEU A 63 23.28 -3.69 3.18
N PRO A 64 23.15 -3.46 4.50
CA PRO A 64 21.85 -3.25 5.15
C PRO A 64 21.01 -2.20 4.41
N LYS A 65 19.75 -2.54 4.17
CA LYS A 65 18.77 -1.61 3.57
C LYS A 65 18.17 -0.70 4.63
N ARG A 66 17.80 0.52 4.24
CA ARG A 66 17.02 1.41 5.11
C ARG A 66 15.62 0.84 5.32
N GLN A 67 15.18 0.74 6.57
CA GLN A 67 13.92 0.09 6.92
C GLN A 67 12.83 1.14 7.19
N TYR A 68 11.86 1.22 6.28
CA TYR A 68 10.65 2.02 6.48
C TYR A 68 9.50 1.10 6.88
N LYS A 69 8.77 1.51 7.91
CA LYS A 69 7.52 0.85 8.31
C LYS A 69 6.41 1.18 7.30
N LYS A 70 6.32 2.45 6.90
CA LYS A 70 5.27 2.91 5.97
C LYS A 70 5.79 4.02 5.08
N VAL A 71 5.47 3.95 3.79
CA VAL A 71 5.59 5.08 2.85
C VAL A 71 4.22 5.28 2.23
N ARG A 72 3.65 6.47 2.37
CA ARG A 72 2.33 6.83 1.84
C ARG A 72 2.48 7.95 0.82
N ILE A 73 1.84 7.78 -0.32
CA ILE A 73 1.73 8.76 -1.40
C ILE A 73 0.26 9.15 -1.49
N SER A 74 -0.05 10.44 -1.37
CA SER A 74 -1.41 10.95 -1.46
C SER A 74 -1.54 12.22 -2.29
N SER A 75 -2.76 12.54 -2.71
CA SER A 75 -3.06 13.67 -3.60
C SER A 75 -4.48 14.22 -3.43
N ASP A 76 -4.94 14.45 -2.19
CA ASP A 76 -6.28 15.01 -1.97
C ASP A 76 -6.38 16.46 -2.51
N SER A 77 -5.65 17.40 -1.88
CA SER A 77 -5.51 18.78 -2.35
C SER A 77 -4.15 19.04 -3.03
N VAL A 78 -3.10 18.42 -2.51
CA VAL A 78 -1.70 18.62 -2.88
C VAL A 78 -0.99 17.27 -2.84
N PHE A 79 0.06 17.09 -3.65
CA PHE A 79 0.81 15.84 -3.60
C PHE A 79 1.63 15.78 -2.32
N GLN A 80 1.57 14.64 -1.64
CA GLN A 80 2.29 14.43 -0.38
C GLN A 80 3.02 13.10 -0.39
N ILE A 81 4.18 13.08 0.26
CA ILE A 81 4.92 11.85 0.58
C ILE A 81 5.09 11.81 2.10
N TYR A 82 4.49 10.83 2.76
CA TYR A 82 4.69 10.56 4.17
C TYR A 82 5.54 9.31 4.35
N VAL A 83 6.55 9.39 5.21
CA VAL A 83 7.45 8.28 5.51
C VAL A 83 7.51 8.08 7.02
N LYS A 84 7.36 6.82 7.46
CA LYS A 84 7.55 6.40 8.84
C LYS A 84 8.65 5.36 8.92
N GLU A 85 9.73 5.69 9.60
CA GLU A 85 10.83 4.76 9.91
C GLU A 85 10.43 3.79 11.05
N ARG A 86 11.13 2.66 11.17
CA ARG A 86 10.87 1.68 12.25
C ARG A 86 11.09 2.24 13.66
N ASN A 87 11.99 3.21 13.81
CA ASN A 87 12.26 3.94 15.05
C ASN A 87 11.18 5.00 15.39
N MET A 88 10.04 4.99 14.69
CA MET A 88 8.92 5.92 14.84
C MET A 88 9.24 7.38 14.46
N LYS A 89 10.35 7.66 13.77
CA LYS A 89 10.55 8.97 13.14
C LYS A 89 9.67 9.08 11.90
N SER A 90 8.89 10.14 11.81
CA SER A 90 8.08 10.50 10.65
C SER A 90 8.69 11.68 9.91
N ARG A 91 8.49 11.72 8.59
CA ARG A 91 8.76 12.88 7.74
C ARG A 91 7.64 12.99 6.73
N GLN A 92 7.26 14.22 6.41
CA GLN A 92 6.28 14.51 5.39
C GLN A 92 6.81 15.58 4.45
N TRP A 93 6.66 15.34 3.15
CA TRP A 93 6.91 16.32 2.11
C TRP A 93 5.59 16.67 1.44
N THR A 94 5.32 17.97 1.34
CA THR A 94 4.15 18.50 0.63
C THR A 94 4.61 19.28 -0.59
N PHE A 95 3.99 19.02 -1.75
CA PHE A 95 4.38 19.61 -3.04
C PHE A 95 3.23 20.47 -3.59
N GLU A 96 3.32 21.77 -3.33
CA GLU A 96 2.32 22.76 -3.73
C GLU A 96 2.77 23.56 -4.94
N GLU A 97 1.91 23.64 -5.96
CA GLU A 97 2.13 24.54 -7.08
C GLU A 97 1.90 25.97 -6.62
N LYS A 98 2.96 26.79 -6.61
CA LYS A 98 2.79 28.23 -6.42
C LYS A 98 2.03 28.78 -7.61
N ILE A 99 0.81 29.25 -7.37
CA ILE A 99 0.16 30.16 -8.30
C ILE A 99 0.88 31.49 -8.11
N THR A 100 1.93 31.75 -8.90
CA THR A 100 2.39 33.11 -9.12
C THR A 100 1.25 33.81 -9.83
N THR A 101 0.43 34.54 -9.08
CA THR A 101 -0.42 35.60 -9.62
C THR A 101 0.55 36.63 -10.17
N ASN A 102 0.97 36.43 -11.41
CA ASN A 102 1.71 37.42 -12.15
C ASN A 102 0.74 38.58 -12.30
N ASP A 103 0.86 39.58 -11.44
CA ASP A 103 0.11 40.83 -11.53
C ASP A 103 0.26 41.33 -12.97
N MET A 104 -0.85 41.26 -13.72
CA MET A 104 -1.00 41.85 -15.04
C MET A 104 -1.13 43.37 -14.93
N ASN A 105 -0.22 43.99 -14.17
CA ASN A 105 -0.05 45.43 -14.13
C ASN A 105 1.42 45.76 -14.41
N LYS A 106 1.87 45.43 -15.63
CA LYS A 106 3.02 46.08 -16.25
C LYS A 106 2.54 46.86 -17.45
N ASN A 107 1.95 48.01 -17.16
CA ASN A 107 2.01 49.14 -18.08
C ASN A 107 3.49 49.46 -18.34
N THR A 108 3.85 49.35 -19.61
CA THR A 108 4.86 50.14 -20.33
C THR A 108 6.14 50.54 -19.56
N ARG A 109 7.24 49.80 -19.79
CA ARG A 109 8.55 50.41 -20.11
C ARG A 109 9.54 49.39 -20.69
N LYS A 110 10.29 49.90 -21.66
CA LYS A 110 11.14 49.19 -22.64
C LYS A 110 12.37 48.51 -22.01
N ARG A 111 12.72 47.36 -22.59
CA ARG A 111 14.04 46.70 -22.74
C ARG A 111 14.88 46.45 -21.47
N LYS A 112 15.04 45.16 -21.15
CA LYS A 112 16.36 44.52 -21.11
C LYS A 112 16.22 43.02 -21.38
N HIS A 113 16.96 42.54 -22.36
CA HIS A 113 17.08 41.14 -22.73
C HIS A 113 18.05 40.49 -21.72
N VAL A 114 17.51 39.65 -20.83
CA VAL A 114 18.28 38.78 -19.94
C VAL A 114 18.03 37.36 -20.42
N TRP A 115 19.08 36.72 -20.93
CA TRP A 115 19.14 35.27 -21.05
C TRP A 115 19.62 34.76 -19.71
N GLU A 116 18.74 34.11 -18.97
CA GLU A 116 19.12 33.15 -17.94
C GLU A 116 17.98 32.14 -17.83
N GLU A 117 18.33 30.87 -18.04
CA GLU A 117 17.47 29.70 -17.92
C GLU A 117 17.15 29.43 -16.45
N ASP A 118 16.46 30.35 -15.79
CA ASP A 118 15.84 30.07 -14.50
C ASP A 118 14.46 29.46 -14.76
N VAL A 119 14.42 28.13 -14.82
CA VAL A 119 13.17 27.39 -14.64
C VAL A 119 12.60 27.85 -13.29
N PRO A 120 11.46 28.55 -13.25
CA PRO A 120 10.91 29.01 -11.99
C PRO A 120 10.59 27.78 -11.16
N ASN A 121 11.18 27.67 -9.96
CA ASN A 121 10.82 26.63 -8.99
C ASN A 121 9.35 26.78 -8.62
N LYS A 122 8.50 26.14 -9.42
CA LYS A 122 7.04 26.22 -9.36
C LYS A 122 6.46 25.54 -8.13
N TYR A 123 7.27 24.77 -7.41
CA TYR A 123 6.87 23.98 -6.26
C TYR A 123 7.77 24.24 -5.06
N ILE A 124 7.19 24.38 -3.86
CA ILE A 124 7.95 24.26 -2.60
C ILE A 124 7.73 22.86 -2.04
N ALA A 125 8.82 22.20 -1.64
CA ALA A 125 8.78 21.04 -0.78
C ALA A 125 8.96 21.49 0.68
N ASN A 126 7.86 21.56 1.44
CA ASN A 126 7.94 21.78 2.90
C ASN A 126 8.23 20.43 3.58
N ASN A 127 9.18 20.41 4.52
CA ASN A 127 9.54 19.21 5.27
C ASN A 127 9.22 19.42 6.74
N ASP A 128 8.12 18.84 7.20
CA ASP A 128 7.74 18.86 8.60
C ASP A 128 8.37 17.64 9.29
N VAL A 129 9.29 17.89 10.22
CA VAL A 129 9.89 16.87 11.07
C VAL A 129 9.28 16.99 12.45
N GLU A 130 8.37 16.09 12.80
CA GLU A 130 7.91 15.95 14.18
C GLU A 130 9.03 15.36 15.04
N LEU A 131 9.75 16.23 15.75
CA LEU A 131 10.62 15.83 16.84
C LEU A 131 9.74 15.52 18.06
N LYS A 132 9.81 14.28 18.56
CA LYS A 132 9.24 13.93 19.87
C LYS A 132 9.92 14.77 20.95
N THR A 133 9.27 15.83 21.40
CA THR A 133 9.56 16.46 22.69
C THR A 133 9.05 15.54 23.79
N THR A 134 9.99 14.91 24.49
CA THR A 134 9.77 14.39 25.83
C THR A 134 9.39 15.56 26.74
N SER A 135 8.11 15.72 27.05
CA SER A 135 7.68 16.48 28.22
C SER A 135 7.09 15.51 29.23
N SER A 136 7.77 15.42 30.37
CA SER A 136 7.37 14.71 31.57
C SER A 136 6.48 15.60 32.44
N SER A 137 5.43 14.97 32.97
CA SER A 137 4.69 15.24 34.21
C SER A 137 4.00 16.60 34.41
N SER A 138 2.68 16.56 34.58
CA SER A 138 2.10 16.58 35.93
C SER A 138 0.67 16.02 35.93
N ASN A 139 0.35 15.31 37.02
CA ASN A 139 -0.94 14.66 37.30
C ASN A 139 -2.03 15.69 37.66
N SER A 140 -3.26 15.43 37.24
CA SER A 140 -4.44 15.62 38.10
C SER A 140 -5.60 14.73 37.64
N THR A 141 -6.22 14.11 38.63
CA THR A 141 -7.23 13.04 38.63
C THR A 141 -8.63 13.39 38.10
N ASN A 142 -9.29 12.36 37.57
CA ASN A 142 -10.72 11.99 37.60
C ASN A 142 -11.77 13.01 37.11
N THR A 143 -12.58 12.60 36.12
CA THR A 143 -13.92 12.01 36.36
C THR A 143 -14.51 11.42 35.08
N ASN A 144 -15.29 10.36 35.26
CA ASN A 144 -16.11 9.66 34.28
C ASN A 144 -16.93 10.60 33.39
N GLU A 145 -17.06 10.28 32.11
CA GLU A 145 -18.38 10.18 31.47
C GLU A 145 -18.31 9.42 30.15
N ILE A 146 -19.14 8.39 30.11
CA ILE A 146 -19.51 7.57 28.96
C ILE A 146 -20.36 8.46 28.05
N LEU A 147 -19.98 8.63 26.78
CA LEU A 147 -20.94 9.04 25.76
C LEU A 147 -20.72 8.27 24.46
N ASN A 148 -21.65 7.35 24.32
CA ASN A 148 -21.94 6.40 23.28
C ASN A 148 -22.65 7.16 22.13
N ASN A 149 -22.00 7.33 20.98
CA ASN A 149 -22.65 7.89 19.79
C ASN A 149 -22.87 6.80 18.74
N ASN A 150 -23.97 6.08 18.91
CA ASN A 150 -24.59 5.27 17.87
C ASN A 150 -25.21 6.21 16.81
N PHE A 151 -24.66 6.18 15.59
CA PHE A 151 -25.31 6.74 14.41
C PHE A 151 -26.44 5.79 13.98
N ILE A 152 -27.67 6.08 14.42
CA ILE A 152 -28.89 5.46 13.92
C ILE A 152 -29.38 6.28 12.72
N TYR A 153 -29.26 5.74 11.50
CA TYR A 153 -30.02 6.24 10.37
C TYR A 153 -31.44 5.67 10.43
N LYS A 154 -32.37 6.52 10.88
CA LYS A 154 -33.81 6.28 10.84
C LYS A 154 -34.28 6.52 9.40
N MET A 155 -34.60 5.45 8.68
CA MET A 155 -35.37 5.53 7.44
C MET A 155 -36.83 5.85 7.76
N GLU A 156 -37.30 7.02 7.36
CA GLU A 156 -38.73 7.30 7.24
C GLU A 156 -39.10 7.45 5.76
N LYS A 157 -39.90 6.48 5.31
CA LYS A 157 -40.65 6.50 4.05
C LYS A 157 -41.69 7.61 4.12
N HIS A 158 -41.65 8.55 3.18
CA HIS A 158 -42.85 9.28 2.78
C HIS A 158 -43.02 9.22 1.27
N SER A 159 -44.11 8.58 0.89
CA SER A 159 -44.64 8.51 -0.47
C SER A 159 -45.46 9.75 -0.81
N ASN A 160 -45.28 10.20 -2.05
CA ASN A 160 -46.28 10.73 -2.98
C ASN A 160 -46.75 12.20 -2.92
N VAL A 161 -46.52 12.84 -4.08
CA VAL A 161 -47.44 13.71 -4.85
C VAL A 161 -47.60 15.16 -4.40
N TYR A 162 -46.95 16.06 -5.14
CA TYR A 162 -47.39 17.39 -5.64
C TYR A 162 -46.25 17.86 -6.57
N GLN A 163 -46.36 17.72 -7.90
CA GLN A 163 -47.03 18.59 -8.86
C GLN A 163 -46.51 20.04 -8.87
N ASP A 164 -45.90 20.37 -10.02
CA ASP A 164 -45.60 21.68 -10.62
C ASP A 164 -45.76 22.93 -9.76
N TYR A 165 -44.67 23.69 -9.61
CA TYR A 165 -44.58 25.16 -9.70
C TYR A 165 -43.26 25.61 -9.06
N PHE A 166 -42.14 25.52 -9.79
CA PHE A 166 -40.94 26.35 -9.57
C PHE A 166 -40.06 26.37 -10.83
N SER A 167 -40.65 26.77 -11.95
CA SER A 167 -39.93 27.43 -13.04
C SER A 167 -39.88 28.94 -12.71
N HIS A 168 -38.73 29.55 -12.98
CA HIS A 168 -38.38 30.96 -12.74
C HIS A 168 -37.76 31.26 -11.36
N PHE A 169 -36.45 31.03 -11.25
CA PHE A 169 -35.41 32.02 -10.91
C PHE A 169 -34.06 31.30 -10.72
N ILE A 170 -33.58 30.62 -11.77
CA ILE A 170 -32.16 30.28 -11.87
C ILE A 170 -31.48 31.47 -12.54
N ASN A 171 -31.04 32.43 -11.72
CA ASN A 171 -29.95 33.30 -12.13
C ASN A 171 -28.74 32.40 -12.38
N HIS A 172 -28.53 32.07 -13.65
CA HIS A 172 -27.30 31.47 -14.14
C HIS A 172 -26.16 32.48 -13.92
N SER A 173 -25.64 32.52 -12.69
CA SER A 173 -24.25 32.85 -12.47
C SER A 173 -23.45 31.90 -13.37
N PRO A 174 -22.60 32.39 -14.28
CA PRO A 174 -21.71 31.54 -15.02
C PRO A 174 -20.71 31.01 -13.98
N TYR A 175 -21.04 29.89 -13.35
CA TYR A 175 -20.07 29.02 -12.72
C TYR A 175 -19.10 28.64 -13.84
N LYS A 176 -18.04 29.44 -13.96
CA LYS A 176 -16.83 29.06 -14.67
C LYS A 176 -16.38 27.79 -13.99
N THR A 177 -16.81 26.65 -14.53
CA THR A 177 -16.24 25.35 -14.26
C THR A 177 -14.79 25.48 -14.71
N LYS A 178 -13.93 25.93 -13.79
CA LYS A 178 -12.49 25.86 -13.96
C LYS A 178 -12.24 24.39 -14.25
N LYS A 179 -11.99 24.05 -15.52
CA LYS A 179 -11.55 22.72 -15.94
C LYS A 179 -10.38 22.39 -15.02
N LYS A 180 -10.61 21.56 -14.00
CA LYS A 180 -9.56 21.08 -13.11
C LYS A 180 -8.59 20.35 -14.02
N LYS A 181 -7.51 21.02 -14.42
CA LYS A 181 -6.41 20.38 -15.14
C LYS A 181 -6.00 19.18 -14.30
N ASN A 182 -5.80 18.03 -14.94
CA ASN A 182 -5.24 16.86 -14.27
C ASN A 182 -3.96 17.29 -13.55
N LYS A 183 -3.97 17.20 -12.22
CA LYS A 183 -2.80 17.52 -11.41
C LYS A 183 -1.81 16.38 -11.62
N VAL A 184 -0.66 16.68 -12.21
CA VAL A 184 0.47 15.76 -12.32
C VAL A 184 1.51 16.20 -11.28
N PRO A 185 2.12 15.30 -10.49
CA PRO A 185 3.16 15.69 -9.55
C PRO A 185 4.36 16.30 -10.28
N CYS A 186 5.07 17.20 -9.61
CA CYS A 186 6.27 17.82 -10.15
C CYS A 186 7.48 16.87 -10.11
N ASP A 187 8.56 17.22 -10.81
CA ASP A 187 9.76 16.37 -10.86
C ASP A 187 10.41 16.19 -9.48
N THR A 188 10.39 17.22 -8.65
CA THR A 188 10.93 17.16 -7.28
C THR A 188 10.22 16.14 -6.39
N PHE A 189 8.94 15.86 -6.64
CA PHE A 189 8.19 14.80 -5.97
C PHE A 189 8.78 13.42 -6.32
N PHE A 190 9.00 13.15 -7.61
CA PHE A 190 9.56 11.88 -8.05
C PHE A 190 11.03 11.72 -7.67
N ASP A 191 11.82 12.80 -7.66
CA ASP A 191 13.19 12.78 -7.16
C ASP A 191 13.23 12.44 -5.66
N THR A 192 12.28 12.95 -4.89
CA THR A 192 12.15 12.63 -3.46
C THR A 192 11.79 11.16 -3.28
N LEU A 193 10.83 10.62 -4.04
CA LEU A 193 10.52 9.18 -4.03
C LEU A 193 11.75 8.33 -4.41
N LYS A 194 12.50 8.74 -5.42
CA LYS A 194 13.72 8.05 -5.86
C LYS A 194 14.82 8.08 -4.81
N LYS A 195 14.90 9.13 -4.00
CA LYS A 195 15.81 9.19 -2.84
C LYS A 195 15.35 8.24 -1.72
N ILE A 196 14.05 8.19 -1.44
CA ILE A 196 13.47 7.29 -0.43
C ILE A 196 13.69 5.83 -0.85
N SER A 197 13.46 5.50 -2.13
CA SER A 197 13.51 4.13 -2.64
C SER A 197 14.91 3.53 -2.66
N GLN A 198 15.96 4.35 -2.80
CA GLN A 198 17.34 3.89 -2.92
C GLN A 198 17.77 3.00 -1.75
N ASN A 199 18.03 1.72 -2.05
CA ASN A 199 18.51 0.73 -1.09
C ASN A 199 17.64 0.63 0.17
N SER A 200 16.34 0.71 -0.01
CA SER A 200 15.36 0.64 1.07
C SER A 200 14.54 -0.64 1.02
N PHE A 201 14.01 -1.00 2.18
CA PHE A 201 12.92 -1.92 2.35
C PHE A 201 11.75 -1.14 2.94
N VAL A 202 10.59 -1.22 2.31
CA VAL A 202 9.35 -0.57 2.75
C VAL A 202 8.38 -1.67 3.12
N GLU A 203 8.02 -1.78 4.40
CA GLU A 203 7.07 -2.79 4.86
C GLU A 203 5.68 -2.60 4.24
N THR A 204 5.16 -1.38 4.22
CA THR A 204 3.92 -1.03 3.51
C THR A 204 4.11 0.22 2.67
N LEU A 205 3.92 0.08 1.36
CA LEU A 205 3.78 1.20 0.43
C LEU A 205 2.29 1.45 0.20
N GLU A 206 1.83 2.66 0.42
CA GLU A 206 0.42 3.03 0.31
C GLU A 206 0.22 4.13 -0.74
N LEU A 207 -0.67 3.90 -1.69
CA LEU A 207 -1.18 4.90 -2.62
C LEU A 207 -2.59 5.26 -2.16
N GLU A 208 -2.77 6.42 -1.54
CA GLU A 208 -4.03 6.80 -0.89
C GLU A 208 -4.61 8.07 -1.52
N GLU A 209 -5.90 8.09 -1.84
CA GLU A 209 -6.60 9.29 -2.33
C GLU A 209 -5.91 9.96 -3.54
N ILE A 210 -5.36 9.15 -4.44
CA ILE A 210 -4.64 9.63 -5.62
C ILE A 210 -5.44 9.40 -6.91
N SER A 211 -5.43 10.40 -7.80
CA SER A 211 -5.94 10.24 -9.16
C SER A 211 -4.81 9.74 -10.05
N LEU A 212 -4.93 8.50 -10.51
CA LEU A 212 -3.92 7.87 -11.36
C LEU A 212 -4.24 8.15 -12.83
N ASN A 213 -3.19 8.46 -13.58
CA ASN A 213 -3.16 8.39 -15.03
C ASN A 213 -1.93 7.56 -15.43
N ASP A 214 -1.82 7.26 -16.73
CA ASP A 214 -0.77 6.36 -17.19
C ASP A 214 0.64 6.89 -16.93
N GLU A 215 0.84 8.19 -17.11
CA GLU A 215 2.12 8.88 -16.86
C GLU A 215 2.54 8.82 -15.38
N ILE A 216 1.61 9.08 -14.45
CA ILE A 216 1.87 9.03 -13.02
C ILE A 216 2.29 7.61 -12.61
N VAL A 217 1.61 6.59 -13.12
CA VAL A 217 1.95 5.19 -12.83
C VAL A 217 3.36 4.86 -13.31
N ASP A 218 3.74 5.24 -14.54
CA ASP A 218 5.10 5.06 -15.04
C ASP A 218 6.16 5.69 -14.15
N ARG A 219 5.92 6.94 -13.77
CA ARG A 219 6.88 7.70 -12.97
C ARG A 219 6.98 7.16 -11.54
N ILE A 220 5.88 6.68 -10.96
CA ILE A 220 5.88 5.97 -9.68
C ILE A 220 6.72 4.69 -9.79
N ILE A 221 6.52 3.88 -10.84
CA ILE A 221 7.28 2.65 -11.07
C ILE A 221 8.77 2.96 -11.23
N ASP A 222 9.17 3.93 -12.06
CA ASP A 222 10.58 4.28 -12.24
C ASP A 222 11.24 4.73 -10.92
N ALA A 223 10.53 5.55 -10.15
CA ALA A 223 11.01 6.04 -8.86
C ALA A 223 11.17 4.90 -7.84
N LEU A 224 10.34 3.86 -7.91
CA LEU A 224 10.27 2.78 -6.92
C LEU A 224 10.92 1.45 -7.37
N LYS A 225 11.38 1.30 -8.62
CA LYS A 225 11.92 0.03 -9.13
C LYS A 225 13.09 -0.57 -8.33
N LYS A 226 13.77 0.22 -7.50
CA LYS A 226 14.91 -0.22 -6.66
C LYS A 226 14.54 -0.55 -5.21
N VAL A 227 13.32 -0.26 -4.78
CA VAL A 227 12.86 -0.59 -3.43
C VAL A 227 12.35 -2.03 -3.38
N THR A 228 12.58 -2.71 -2.25
CA THR A 228 11.84 -3.94 -1.92
C THR A 228 10.63 -3.56 -1.09
N ILE A 229 9.46 -3.91 -1.58
CA ILE A 229 8.17 -3.59 -0.95
C ILE A 229 7.65 -4.87 -0.28
N GLY A 230 7.23 -4.79 0.97
CA GLY A 230 6.48 -5.85 1.64
C GLY A 230 5.10 -5.94 1.00
N THR A 231 4.22 -5.01 1.39
CA THR A 231 2.84 -4.94 0.89
C THR A 231 2.62 -3.65 0.11
N LEU A 232 2.02 -3.76 -1.08
CA LEU A 232 1.48 -2.62 -1.83
C LEU A 232 0.00 -2.46 -1.49
N SER A 233 -0.36 -1.33 -0.87
CA SER A 233 -1.73 -0.96 -0.55
C SER A 233 -2.19 0.19 -1.44
N ILE A 234 -3.29 0.02 -2.13
CA ILE A 234 -3.90 1.03 -2.99
C ILE A 234 -5.25 1.36 -2.38
N SER A 235 -5.51 2.60 -2.03
CA SER A 235 -6.72 3.00 -1.31
C SER A 235 -7.33 4.29 -1.85
N PHE A 236 -8.64 4.33 -2.02
CA PHE A 236 -9.38 5.52 -2.46
C PHE A 236 -8.86 6.15 -3.77
N VAL A 237 -8.38 5.33 -4.70
CA VAL A 237 -7.77 5.81 -5.96
C VAL A 237 -8.82 6.10 -7.03
N LYS A 238 -8.58 7.11 -7.87
CA LYS A 238 -9.42 7.42 -9.04
C LYS A 238 -8.71 6.95 -10.31
N LEU A 239 -9.34 6.07 -11.07
CA LEU A 239 -8.76 5.45 -12.27
C LEU A 239 -9.30 6.03 -13.59
N LYS A 240 -10.05 7.15 -13.54
CA LYS A 240 -10.68 7.79 -14.71
C LYS A 240 -9.77 7.98 -15.93
N TYR A 241 -8.49 8.26 -15.69
CA TYR A 241 -7.50 8.55 -16.73
C TYR A 241 -6.36 7.54 -16.78
N CYS A 242 -6.50 6.43 -16.04
CA CYS A 242 -5.57 5.31 -16.07
C CYS A 242 -6.17 4.24 -16.96
N THR A 243 -5.36 3.64 -17.82
CA THR A 243 -5.77 2.46 -18.58
C THR A 243 -5.65 1.20 -17.71
N PRO A 244 -6.47 0.16 -17.97
CA PRO A 244 -6.37 -1.12 -17.29
C PRO A 244 -4.95 -1.73 -17.30
N SER A 245 -4.33 -1.78 -18.49
CA SER A 245 -2.98 -2.34 -18.67
C SER A 245 -1.97 -1.62 -17.78
N LYS A 246 -2.11 -0.30 -17.68
CA LYS A 246 -1.20 0.51 -16.90
C LYS A 246 -1.40 0.37 -15.41
N PHE A 247 -2.64 0.39 -14.93
CA PHE A 247 -2.93 0.11 -13.53
C PHE A 247 -2.38 -1.27 -13.12
N LEU A 248 -2.62 -2.29 -13.94
CA LEU A 248 -2.15 -3.66 -13.70
C LEU A 248 -0.62 -3.79 -13.71
N SER A 249 0.12 -2.83 -14.28
CA SER A 249 1.59 -2.82 -14.19
C SER A 249 2.12 -2.61 -12.77
N LEU A 250 1.30 -2.11 -11.83
CA LEU A 250 1.61 -2.03 -10.40
C LEU A 250 1.64 -3.42 -9.73
N PHE A 251 0.95 -4.40 -10.30
CA PHE A 251 0.93 -5.79 -9.83
C PHE A 251 2.03 -6.65 -10.48
N ASP A 252 2.77 -6.08 -11.42
CA ASP A 252 3.86 -6.78 -12.08
C ASP A 252 5.08 -6.81 -11.17
N ARG A 253 5.42 -8.00 -10.65
CA ARG A 253 6.55 -8.18 -9.71
C ARG A 253 7.90 -7.82 -10.34
N LEU A 254 8.00 -7.80 -11.67
CA LEU A 254 9.21 -7.37 -12.38
C LEU A 254 9.38 -5.85 -12.38
N ASN A 255 8.26 -5.10 -12.32
CA ASN A 255 8.26 -3.65 -12.26
C ASN A 255 8.43 -3.14 -10.81
N LEU A 256 7.66 -3.74 -9.88
CA LEU A 256 7.72 -3.44 -8.46
C LEU A 256 8.03 -4.72 -7.69
N ASN A 257 9.16 -4.73 -6.98
CA ASN A 257 9.60 -5.88 -6.18
C ASN A 257 8.78 -6.02 -4.89
N VAL A 258 7.51 -6.39 -5.03
CA VAL A 258 6.56 -6.67 -3.95
C VAL A 258 6.72 -8.12 -3.51
N THR A 259 6.93 -8.30 -2.20
CA THR A 259 7.38 -9.57 -1.62
C THR A 259 6.32 -10.27 -0.78
N ARG A 260 5.47 -9.52 -0.07
CA ARG A 260 4.43 -10.06 0.81
C ARG A 260 3.06 -10.07 0.15
N GLY A 261 2.56 -8.95 -0.36
CA GLY A 261 1.18 -8.95 -0.85
C GLY A 261 0.68 -7.66 -1.45
N TYR A 262 -0.58 -7.71 -1.88
CA TYR A 262 -1.29 -6.60 -2.51
C TYR A 262 -2.62 -6.38 -1.81
N ARG A 263 -2.93 -5.12 -1.54
CA ARG A 263 -4.23 -4.69 -1.03
C ARG A 263 -4.78 -3.60 -1.93
N VAL A 264 -6.03 -3.72 -2.35
CA VAL A 264 -6.74 -2.69 -3.11
C VAL A 264 -8.05 -2.46 -2.42
N ASN A 265 -8.20 -1.28 -1.82
CA ASN A 265 -9.42 -0.88 -1.12
C ASN A 265 -9.99 0.33 -1.83
N TRP A 266 -11.17 0.24 -2.42
CA TRP A 266 -11.83 1.40 -3.03
C TRP A 266 -11.05 2.00 -4.20
N ALA A 267 -11.24 1.42 -5.38
CA ALA A 267 -10.93 2.09 -6.64
C ALA A 267 -12.21 2.66 -7.24
N ARG A 268 -12.21 3.96 -7.49
CA ARG A 268 -13.31 4.70 -8.12
C ARG A 268 -13.02 4.90 -9.60
N MET A 269 -14.09 5.04 -10.37
CA MET A 269 -13.99 5.37 -11.80
C MET A 269 -13.18 4.34 -12.58
N ALA A 270 -13.21 3.09 -12.11
CA ALA A 270 -12.54 1.97 -12.74
C ALA A 270 -13.48 1.28 -13.74
N THR A 271 -12.89 0.66 -14.75
CA THR A 271 -13.59 -0.26 -15.67
C THR A 271 -13.29 -1.70 -15.28
N ASN A 272 -14.12 -2.66 -15.71
CA ASN A 272 -13.90 -4.10 -15.47
C ASN A 272 -12.49 -4.58 -15.86
N GLY A 273 -11.89 -3.97 -16.89
CA GLY A 273 -10.52 -4.31 -17.30
C GLY A 273 -9.47 -4.07 -16.22
N HIS A 274 -9.65 -3.07 -15.35
CA HIS A 274 -8.71 -2.75 -14.27
C HIS A 274 -8.59 -3.87 -13.23
N PHE A 275 -9.64 -4.69 -13.11
CA PHE A 275 -9.76 -5.77 -12.14
C PHE A 275 -9.97 -7.12 -12.81
N SER A 276 -9.49 -7.27 -14.05
CA SER A 276 -9.47 -8.58 -14.70
C SER A 276 -8.57 -9.51 -13.90
N ILE A 277 -9.19 -10.47 -13.22
CA ILE A 277 -8.53 -11.42 -12.33
C ILE A 277 -7.55 -12.29 -13.12
N THR A 278 -7.96 -12.76 -14.30
CA THR A 278 -7.06 -13.41 -15.26
C THR A 278 -5.78 -12.58 -15.50
N ASN A 279 -5.88 -11.27 -15.73
CA ASN A 279 -4.72 -10.42 -15.94
C ASN A 279 -3.89 -10.22 -14.67
N ILE A 280 -4.54 -10.06 -13.50
CA ILE A 280 -3.86 -9.96 -12.20
C ILE A 280 -3.05 -11.23 -11.96
N ILE A 281 -3.67 -12.41 -12.11
CA ILE A 281 -3.02 -13.73 -11.97
C ILE A 281 -1.81 -13.84 -12.91
N HIS A 282 -1.97 -13.45 -14.17
CA HIS A 282 -0.90 -13.46 -15.16
C HIS A 282 0.26 -12.52 -14.76
N LYS A 283 -0.05 -11.29 -14.31
CA LYS A 283 0.94 -10.29 -13.88
C LYS A 283 1.66 -10.67 -12.58
N LEU A 284 0.96 -11.33 -11.67
CA LEU A 284 1.55 -11.94 -10.48
C LEU A 284 2.37 -13.19 -10.80
N GLN A 285 2.35 -13.65 -12.06
CA GLN A 285 3.03 -14.85 -12.55
C GLN A 285 2.66 -16.11 -11.76
N LEU A 286 1.43 -16.19 -11.22
CA LEU A 286 0.99 -17.33 -10.41
C LEU A 286 1.01 -18.67 -11.18
N ASN A 287 1.16 -18.62 -12.51
CA ASN A 287 1.30 -19.79 -13.38
C ASN A 287 2.75 -20.27 -13.57
N GLU A 288 3.76 -19.53 -13.11
CA GLU A 288 5.16 -19.88 -13.34
C GLU A 288 5.82 -20.53 -12.12
N ARG A 289 6.46 -21.69 -12.32
CA ARG A 289 7.29 -22.44 -11.35
C ARG A 289 8.50 -21.64 -10.79
N LYS A 290 8.65 -20.36 -11.14
CA LYS A 290 9.81 -19.50 -10.83
C LYS A 290 9.64 -18.64 -9.57
N ILE A 291 8.48 -18.65 -8.91
CA ILE A 291 8.25 -17.86 -7.68
C ILE A 291 9.09 -18.38 -6.49
N ASN A 292 9.70 -19.56 -6.59
CA ASN A 292 10.49 -20.17 -5.51
C ASN A 292 11.68 -19.32 -5.01
N LYS A 293 12.12 -18.27 -5.72
CA LYS A 293 13.24 -17.41 -5.29
C LYS A 293 12.84 -16.17 -4.47
N HIS A 294 11.57 -15.76 -4.46
CA HIS A 294 11.16 -14.46 -3.91
C HIS A 294 10.08 -14.53 -2.81
N GLY A 295 9.84 -15.72 -2.26
CA GLY A 295 8.82 -15.94 -1.24
C GLY A 295 7.41 -16.03 -1.84
N THR A 296 6.56 -16.82 -1.17
CA THR A 296 5.13 -16.91 -1.47
C THR A 296 4.46 -15.58 -1.15
N LEU A 297 3.64 -15.06 -2.06
CA LEU A 297 2.76 -13.95 -1.72
C LEU A 297 1.84 -14.43 -0.59
N GLU A 298 1.86 -13.71 0.51
CA GLU A 298 1.11 -14.01 1.72
C GLU A 298 -0.33 -13.51 1.56
N GLU A 299 -0.53 -12.37 0.90
CA GLU A 299 -1.80 -11.65 0.96
C GLU A 299 -2.25 -11.11 -0.40
N LEU A 300 -3.51 -11.36 -0.74
CA LEU A 300 -4.26 -10.65 -1.76
C LEU A 300 -5.59 -10.18 -1.17
N ASP A 301 -5.76 -8.86 -1.08
CA ASP A 301 -6.98 -8.20 -0.61
C ASP A 301 -7.52 -7.30 -1.72
N ILE A 302 -8.67 -7.65 -2.29
CA ILE A 302 -9.33 -6.88 -3.35
C ILE A 302 -10.71 -6.48 -2.83
N GLY A 303 -10.87 -5.21 -2.43
CA GLY A 303 -12.08 -4.64 -1.87
C GLY A 303 -12.73 -3.53 -2.71
N LEU A 304 -14.06 -3.40 -2.56
CA LEU A 304 -15.02 -2.44 -3.18
C LEU A 304 -14.48 -1.77 -4.44
N LEU A 305 -14.80 -2.43 -5.54
CA LEU A 305 -14.62 -1.91 -6.88
C LEU A 305 -15.88 -1.06 -7.16
N THR A 306 -15.77 0.22 -7.51
CA THR A 306 -16.94 1.04 -7.87
C THR A 306 -16.77 1.70 -9.24
N ASP A 307 -17.85 1.66 -10.01
CA ASP A 307 -17.97 2.19 -11.37
C ASP A 307 -18.21 3.72 -11.31
N LEU A 308 -17.98 4.40 -12.44
CA LEU A 308 -18.09 5.85 -12.62
C LEU A 308 -19.45 6.46 -12.24
N ASN A 309 -20.53 5.69 -12.31
CA ASN A 309 -21.92 6.16 -12.34
C ASN A 309 -22.84 5.48 -11.30
N ASN A 310 -22.58 4.24 -10.88
CA ASN A 310 -23.59 3.44 -10.17
C ASN A 310 -23.14 2.80 -8.84
N ASP A 311 -21.92 3.04 -8.33
CA ASP A 311 -21.35 2.27 -7.21
C ASP A 311 -21.34 0.74 -7.43
N THR A 312 -21.62 0.27 -8.65
CA THR A 312 -21.65 -1.16 -8.99
C THR A 312 -20.43 -1.54 -9.82
N ILE A 313 -19.33 -1.96 -9.18
CA ILE A 313 -18.53 -3.02 -9.82
C ILE A 313 -18.79 -4.27 -9.05
N ILE A 314 -19.37 -5.23 -9.76
CA ILE A 314 -19.51 -6.60 -9.34
C ILE A 314 -18.71 -7.39 -10.36
N THR A 315 -17.45 -7.70 -10.05
CA THR A 315 -16.71 -8.67 -10.85
C THR A 315 -17.35 -10.03 -10.65
N LYS A 316 -17.79 -10.67 -11.74
CA LYS A 316 -18.15 -12.09 -11.72
C LYS A 316 -16.85 -12.87 -11.82
N PHE A 317 -16.59 -13.67 -10.80
CA PHE A 317 -15.50 -14.63 -10.83
C PHE A 317 -15.98 -15.88 -11.54
N ASP A 318 -15.17 -16.38 -12.47
CA ASP A 318 -15.34 -17.76 -12.91
C ASP A 318 -14.63 -18.72 -11.93
N ILE A 319 -15.07 -19.97 -11.95
CA ILE A 319 -14.55 -21.03 -11.08
C ILE A 319 -13.04 -21.26 -11.32
N LYS A 320 -12.58 -21.11 -12.56
CA LYS A 320 -11.19 -21.36 -12.96
C LYS A 320 -10.26 -20.30 -12.35
N GLU A 321 -10.65 -19.04 -12.40
CA GLU A 321 -9.97 -17.90 -11.77
C GLU A 321 -9.86 -18.09 -10.27
N VAL A 322 -10.95 -18.50 -9.60
CA VAL A 322 -10.94 -18.79 -8.16
C VAL A 322 -9.95 -19.90 -7.83
N LYS A 323 -9.98 -21.04 -8.53
CA LYS A 323 -9.03 -22.14 -8.32
C LYS A 323 -7.57 -21.68 -8.43
N MET A 324 -7.28 -20.75 -9.33
CA MET A 324 -5.93 -20.20 -9.49
C MET A 324 -5.54 -19.31 -8.31
N LEU A 325 -6.46 -18.46 -7.82
CA LEU A 325 -6.24 -17.63 -6.64
C LEU A 325 -6.02 -18.47 -5.37
N LEU A 326 -6.80 -19.54 -5.18
CA LEU A 326 -6.69 -20.41 -4.01
C LEU A 326 -5.29 -21.05 -3.84
N LYS A 327 -4.54 -21.23 -4.93
CA LYS A 327 -3.21 -21.85 -4.91
C LYS A 327 -2.07 -20.86 -4.62
N GLY A 328 -2.35 -19.55 -4.63
CA GLY A 328 -1.32 -18.51 -4.67
C GLY A 328 -1.00 -17.84 -3.33
N PHE A 329 -1.91 -17.90 -2.34
CA PHE A 329 -1.87 -17.00 -1.17
C PHE A 329 -2.13 -17.71 0.15
N LEU A 330 -1.64 -17.13 1.25
CA LEU A 330 -2.00 -17.54 2.61
C LEU A 330 -3.29 -16.89 3.09
N PHE A 331 -3.53 -15.64 2.68
CA PHE A 331 -4.72 -14.86 2.95
C PHE A 331 -5.30 -14.36 1.62
N LEU A 332 -6.57 -14.69 1.38
CA LEU A 332 -7.31 -14.23 0.20
C LEU A 332 -8.56 -13.50 0.66
N ARG A 333 -8.71 -12.25 0.24
CA ARG A 333 -9.91 -11.47 0.51
C ARG A 333 -10.45 -10.87 -0.77
N ILE A 334 -11.74 -11.09 -0.99
CA ILE A 334 -12.46 -10.64 -2.18
C ILE A 334 -13.77 -10.01 -1.71
N ASP A 335 -13.88 -8.69 -1.87
CA ASP A 335 -15.10 -7.96 -1.55
C ASP A 335 -15.65 -7.21 -2.75
N GLY A 336 -16.89 -6.72 -2.62
CA GLY A 336 -17.57 -6.01 -3.69
C GLY A 336 -17.83 -6.88 -4.92
N SER A 337 -17.86 -8.21 -4.77
CA SER A 337 -17.99 -9.15 -5.88
C SER A 337 -19.18 -10.06 -5.67
N ASN A 338 -19.87 -10.47 -6.73
CA ASN A 338 -21.02 -11.37 -6.62
C ASN A 338 -20.49 -12.80 -6.66
N ILE A 339 -20.17 -13.30 -5.48
CA ILE A 339 -19.74 -14.66 -5.28
C ILE A 339 -20.99 -15.53 -5.34
N ASN A 340 -21.20 -16.30 -6.41
CA ASN A 340 -22.33 -17.22 -6.46
C ASN A 340 -22.08 -18.47 -5.59
N PHE A 341 -23.13 -19.27 -5.39
CA PHE A 341 -23.04 -20.51 -4.63
C PHE A 341 -22.07 -21.54 -5.26
N ASP A 342 -21.88 -21.51 -6.59
CA ASP A 342 -20.98 -22.43 -7.28
C ASP A 342 -19.51 -22.18 -6.91
N ILE A 343 -19.10 -20.93 -6.71
CA ILE A 343 -17.76 -20.59 -6.22
C ILE A 343 -17.54 -21.17 -4.82
N LEU A 344 -18.55 -21.08 -3.94
CA LEU A 344 -18.46 -21.66 -2.60
C LEU A 344 -18.36 -23.19 -2.66
N LYS A 345 -19.17 -23.84 -3.51
CA LYS A 345 -19.06 -25.29 -3.74
C LYS A 345 -17.65 -25.67 -4.17
N GLU A 346 -17.06 -24.90 -5.09
CA GLU A 346 -15.71 -25.16 -5.55
C GLU A 346 -14.68 -25.06 -4.41
N ILE A 347 -14.76 -24.02 -3.56
CA ILE A 347 -13.87 -23.89 -2.40
C ILE A 347 -13.96 -25.12 -1.50
N ILE A 348 -15.19 -25.58 -1.21
CA ILE A 348 -15.42 -26.77 -0.38
C ILE A 348 -14.90 -28.05 -1.08
N MET A 349 -15.09 -28.17 -2.39
CA MET A 349 -14.57 -29.29 -3.18
C MET A 349 -13.05 -29.35 -3.14
N GLU A 350 -12.36 -28.24 -3.44
CA GLU A 350 -10.90 -28.16 -3.42
C GLU A 350 -10.35 -28.50 -2.03
N TRP A 351 -11.01 -28.03 -0.96
CA TRP A 351 -10.69 -28.43 0.42
C TRP A 351 -10.86 -29.94 0.65
N ASN A 352 -12.00 -30.51 0.26
CA ASN A 352 -12.30 -31.92 0.49
C ASN A 352 -11.40 -32.87 -0.31
N LEU A 353 -10.91 -32.42 -1.48
CA LEU A 353 -9.90 -33.11 -2.27
C LEU A 353 -8.49 -33.06 -1.65
N GLY A 354 -8.30 -32.30 -0.57
CA GLY A 354 -7.01 -32.15 0.11
C GLY A 354 -6.07 -31.16 -0.57
N ASN A 355 -6.57 -30.29 -1.45
CA ASN A 355 -5.73 -29.24 -2.02
C ASN A 355 -5.39 -28.20 -0.95
N LYS A 356 -4.16 -27.68 -1.00
CA LYS A 356 -3.71 -26.63 -0.08
C LYS A 356 -4.39 -25.31 -0.45
N LEU A 357 -5.37 -24.93 0.36
CA LEU A 357 -6.08 -23.66 0.26
C LEU A 357 -5.37 -22.55 1.07
N PRO A 358 -5.76 -21.28 0.87
CA PRO A 358 -5.36 -20.20 1.77
C PRO A 358 -5.82 -20.52 3.19
N LYS A 359 -5.01 -20.10 4.18
CA LYS A 359 -5.32 -20.28 5.60
C LYS A 359 -6.63 -19.58 5.97
N THR A 360 -6.86 -18.41 5.39
CA THR A 360 -8.08 -17.63 5.57
C THR A 360 -8.54 -17.08 4.23
N ILE A 361 -9.83 -17.27 3.94
CA ILE A 361 -10.52 -16.70 2.79
C ILE A 361 -11.66 -15.83 3.32
N CYS A 362 -11.74 -14.57 2.88
CA CYS A 362 -12.83 -13.67 3.27
C CYS A 362 -13.59 -13.20 2.03
N LEU A 363 -14.92 -13.38 2.03
CA LEU A 363 -15.80 -13.12 0.89
C LEU A 363 -16.96 -12.23 1.34
N SER A 364 -17.03 -10.99 0.84
CA SER A 364 -18.22 -10.13 1.03
C SER A 364 -19.27 -10.38 -0.05
N ASN A 365 -20.52 -9.97 0.20
CA ASN A 365 -21.65 -10.16 -0.72
C ASN A 365 -21.85 -11.63 -1.15
N CYS A 366 -21.53 -12.57 -0.25
CA CYS A 366 -21.75 -13.98 -0.47
C CYS A 366 -23.22 -14.34 -0.15
N PRO A 367 -23.91 -15.19 -0.92
CA PRO A 367 -25.28 -15.61 -0.64
C PRO A 367 -25.46 -16.18 0.77
N LEU A 368 -24.41 -16.75 1.37
CA LEU A 368 -24.43 -17.20 2.76
C LEU A 368 -24.62 -16.09 3.79
N THR A 369 -24.26 -14.84 3.47
CA THR A 369 -24.44 -13.71 4.40
C THR A 369 -25.85 -13.15 4.37
N THR A 370 -26.65 -13.48 3.34
CA THR A 370 -28.00 -12.90 3.16
C THR A 370 -29.13 -13.92 3.04
N ASP A 371 -28.84 -15.19 2.72
CA ASP A 371 -29.86 -16.22 2.46
C ASP A 371 -29.61 -17.51 3.27
N LEU A 372 -30.49 -17.75 4.25
CA LEU A 372 -30.50 -18.97 5.07
C LEU A 372 -30.69 -20.25 4.22
N ASN A 373 -31.37 -20.19 3.07
CA ASN A 373 -31.54 -21.36 2.21
C ASN A 373 -30.20 -21.81 1.60
N THR A 374 -29.33 -20.86 1.28
CA THR A 374 -27.97 -21.16 0.81
C THR A 374 -27.18 -21.91 1.88
N LEU A 375 -27.41 -21.62 3.17
CA LEU A 375 -26.80 -22.37 4.27
C LEU A 375 -27.19 -23.85 4.25
N PHE A 376 -28.48 -24.15 4.09
CA PHE A 376 -28.97 -25.52 4.00
C PHE A 376 -28.39 -26.25 2.79
N LYS A 377 -28.36 -25.61 1.62
CA LYS A 377 -27.73 -26.17 0.41
C LYS A 377 -26.25 -26.46 0.61
N THR A 378 -25.53 -25.59 1.33
CA THR A 378 -24.11 -25.79 1.66
C THR A 378 -23.91 -27.01 2.56
N ILE A 379 -24.79 -27.19 3.55
CA ILE A 379 -24.79 -28.33 4.46
C ILE A 379 -25.08 -29.63 3.71
N GLU A 380 -26.11 -29.66 2.87
CA GLU A 380 -26.46 -30.84 2.06
C GLU A 380 -25.31 -31.24 1.14
N PHE A 381 -24.79 -30.29 0.38
CA PHE A 381 -23.63 -30.51 -0.49
C PHE A 381 -22.42 -31.06 0.26
N SER A 382 -22.14 -30.54 1.45
CA SER A 382 -21.03 -31.02 2.28
C SER A 382 -21.25 -32.45 2.78
N LYS A 383 -22.48 -32.85 3.08
CA LYS A 383 -22.82 -34.24 3.44
C LYS A 383 -22.65 -35.18 2.26
N GLU A 384 -23.04 -34.76 1.05
CA GLU A 384 -22.82 -35.53 -0.18
C GLU A 384 -21.34 -35.80 -0.44
N LEU A 385 -20.47 -34.84 -0.10
CA LEU A 385 -19.02 -35.01 -0.12
C LEU A 385 -18.46 -35.91 1.00
N GLY A 386 -19.33 -36.39 1.90
CA GLY A 386 -18.98 -37.23 3.04
C GLY A 386 -18.31 -36.47 4.18
N ALA A 387 -18.47 -35.15 4.26
CA ALA A 387 -17.97 -34.37 5.37
C ALA A 387 -18.92 -34.46 6.58
N SER A 388 -18.34 -34.55 7.78
CA SER A 388 -19.10 -34.37 9.01
C SER A 388 -19.27 -32.88 9.31
N ILE A 389 -20.43 -32.50 9.85
CA ILE A 389 -20.82 -31.09 9.99
C ILE A 389 -21.19 -30.81 11.44
N ARG A 390 -20.61 -29.75 12.00
CA ARG A 390 -20.97 -29.21 13.31
C ARG A 390 -21.39 -27.75 13.13
N LYS A 391 -22.59 -27.40 13.60
CA LYS A 391 -23.07 -26.02 13.64
C LYS A 391 -23.07 -25.53 15.09
N ASN A 392 -22.47 -24.36 15.33
CA ASN A 392 -22.51 -23.68 16.62
C ASN A 392 -22.80 -22.19 16.39
N GLY A 393 -24.08 -21.80 16.53
CA GLY A 393 -24.53 -20.45 16.18
C GLY A 393 -24.30 -20.15 14.69
N GLU A 394 -23.54 -19.08 14.44
CA GLU A 394 -23.16 -18.59 13.10
C GLU A 394 -21.91 -19.27 12.52
N VAL A 395 -21.34 -20.24 13.26
CA VAL A 395 -20.16 -20.99 12.84
C VAL A 395 -20.58 -22.37 12.35
N ILE A 396 -20.14 -22.73 11.14
CA ILE A 396 -20.22 -24.08 10.59
C ILE A 396 -18.80 -24.63 10.47
N THR A 397 -18.55 -25.76 11.13
CA THR A 397 -17.32 -26.52 10.97
C THR A 397 -17.60 -27.76 10.14
N LEU A 398 -16.90 -27.90 9.03
CA LEU A 398 -16.86 -29.10 8.20
C LEU A 398 -15.58 -29.86 8.54
N ARG A 399 -15.67 -31.18 8.67
CA ARG A 399 -14.52 -32.06 8.80
C ARG A 399 -14.57 -33.13 7.73
N SER A 400 -13.54 -33.16 6.90
CA SER A 400 -13.40 -34.13 5.80
C SER A 400 -13.02 -35.51 6.33
N LYS A 401 -13.02 -36.51 5.44
CA LYS A 401 -12.60 -37.89 5.78
C LYS A 401 -11.11 -37.99 6.13
N ASN A 402 -10.28 -37.07 5.62
CA ASN A 402 -8.84 -37.06 5.90
C ASN A 402 -8.49 -36.33 7.22
N GLY A 403 -9.49 -35.81 7.94
CA GLY A 403 -9.33 -35.10 9.19
C GLY A 403 -9.11 -33.60 9.06
N SER A 404 -8.91 -33.07 7.84
CA SER A 404 -8.84 -31.63 7.60
C SER A 404 -10.13 -30.95 8.05
N MET A 405 -10.02 -29.70 8.51
CA MET A 405 -11.18 -28.93 8.97
C MET A 405 -11.32 -27.63 8.17
N LEU A 406 -12.57 -27.28 7.88
CA LEU A 406 -12.96 -26.02 7.26
C LEU A 406 -13.98 -25.34 8.18
N THR A 407 -13.71 -24.11 8.58
CA THR A 407 -14.60 -23.34 9.43
C THR A 407 -15.18 -22.19 8.61
N LEU A 408 -16.49 -22.18 8.41
CA LEU A 408 -17.24 -21.07 7.82
C LEU A 408 -17.89 -20.28 8.95
N LYS A 409 -17.66 -18.97 9.00
CA LYS A 409 -18.27 -18.07 9.98
C LYS A 409 -18.63 -16.75 9.33
N ILE A 410 -19.72 -16.15 9.79
CA ILE A 410 -20.08 -14.77 9.41
C ILE A 410 -19.35 -13.84 10.38
N VAL A 411 -18.70 -12.80 9.84
CA VAL A 411 -18.00 -11.77 10.61
C VAL A 411 -18.42 -10.39 10.12
N GLU A 412 -18.56 -9.44 11.04
CA GLU A 412 -18.85 -8.06 10.69
C GLU A 412 -17.59 -7.38 10.14
N HIS A 413 -17.72 -6.75 8.97
CA HIS A 413 -16.69 -5.96 8.34
C HIS A 413 -17.10 -4.47 8.31
N SER A 414 -16.20 -3.59 8.76
CA SER A 414 -16.47 -2.16 8.94
C SER A 414 -17.05 -1.44 7.72
N ASN A 415 -16.70 -1.89 6.51
CA ASN A 415 -17.09 -1.26 5.25
C ASN A 415 -18.09 -2.08 4.43
N PHE A 416 -18.34 -3.34 4.79
CA PHE A 416 -19.13 -4.28 3.95
C PHE A 416 -20.28 -4.95 4.71
N GLY A 417 -20.42 -4.68 6.01
CA GLY A 417 -21.34 -5.44 6.86
C GLY A 417 -20.88 -6.89 6.97
N ASP A 418 -21.81 -7.82 6.90
CA ASP A 418 -21.53 -9.24 7.08
C ASP A 418 -20.68 -9.82 5.94
N GLN A 419 -19.58 -10.47 6.32
CA GLN A 419 -18.63 -11.14 5.46
C GLN A 419 -18.54 -12.61 5.82
N LEU A 420 -18.44 -13.49 4.82
CA LEU A 420 -18.14 -14.90 5.05
C LEU A 420 -16.62 -15.06 5.21
N GLN A 421 -16.18 -15.48 6.40
CA GLN A 421 -14.81 -15.91 6.64
C GLN A 421 -14.75 -17.45 6.62
N ILE A 422 -13.81 -17.98 5.85
CA ILE A 422 -13.52 -19.40 5.72
C ILE A 422 -12.09 -19.64 6.21
N ASP A 423 -11.92 -20.37 7.30
CA ASP A 423 -10.62 -20.74 7.86
C ASP A 423 -10.31 -22.23 7.57
N THR A 424 -9.11 -22.52 7.08
CA THR A 424 -8.64 -23.88 6.80
C THR A 424 -7.63 -24.32 7.87
N HIS A 425 -7.77 -25.55 8.36
CA HIS A 425 -6.95 -26.12 9.44
C HIS A 425 -6.34 -27.47 9.07
#